data_AF-A0A940L708-F1
#
_entry.id   AF-A0A940L708-F1
#
_cell.length_a   1.000
_cell.length_b   1.000
_cell.length_c   1.000
_cell.angle_alpha   90.00
_cell.angle_beta   90.00
_cell.angle_gamma   90.00
#
_symmetry.space_group_name_H-M   'P 1'
#
loop_
_entity.id
_entity.type
_entity.pdbx_description
1 polymer ?
#
loop_
_entity_poly.entity_id
_entity_poly.type
_entity_poly.pdbx_seq_one_letter_code
_entity_poly.pdbx_strand_id
1 'polypeptide(L)'
;MIPDYQTLMLPLLKTIYDGKEYEFKKLIEVLAVEFKLNEEEKNELLPSGQALLFPNRVGWARTYLKKAGLIESPGRGIIKITERGKNTLKENLTEINVKYLSKFPEFIQFKLQSRDDDESQLPSLNNEENRKQTPEELLESGYQNIRKSLEEEILSKLKSVTPSFFERIVVQLLVKMGYGGSIKDAGKAIGKSGDEGIDGIIKEDKLGLDVIYIQAKRWEGVVSRPELQKFVGALAGQRAKKGVFITTSNFSKEAITYAAQMDTKIVLIDGEQLAQYMIDYNLGVSVQNTYEIKKIDSDYFEEE
;
A
#
# COMPACT_ATOMS: atom_id res chain seq x y z
N MET A 1 1.49 19.21 8.59
CA MET A 1 0.95 17.88 8.93
C MET A 1 -0.51 17.86 8.52
N ILE A 2 -0.91 16.87 7.74
CA ILE A 2 -2.28 16.74 7.22
C ILE A 2 -3.26 16.47 8.38
N PRO A 3 -4.29 17.31 8.59
CA PRO A 3 -5.25 17.12 9.67
C PRO A 3 -6.06 15.82 9.50
N ASP A 4 -6.53 15.26 10.62
CA ASP A 4 -7.47 14.13 10.59
C ASP A 4 -8.89 14.58 10.22
N TYR A 5 -9.77 13.63 9.90
CA TYR A 5 -11.13 13.92 9.45
C TYR A 5 -12.00 14.58 10.53
N GLN A 6 -11.70 14.42 11.83
CA GLN A 6 -12.43 15.07 12.92
C GLN A 6 -12.02 16.54 13.05
N THR A 7 -10.72 16.80 12.99
CA THR A 7 -10.14 18.16 12.99
C THR A 7 -10.70 19.00 11.84
N LEU A 8 -11.03 18.37 10.71
CA LEU A 8 -11.62 19.02 9.54
C LEU A 8 -13.12 19.34 9.67
N MET A 9 -13.87 18.74 10.60
CA MET A 9 -15.33 18.91 10.67
C MET A 9 -15.74 20.35 11.00
N LEU A 10 -15.11 20.96 12.01
CA LEU A 10 -15.46 22.32 12.42
C LEU A 10 -15.07 23.38 11.36
N PRO A 11 -13.83 23.39 10.81
CA PRO A 11 -13.47 24.29 9.72
C PRO A 11 -14.36 24.12 8.49
N LEU A 12 -14.64 22.87 8.07
CA LEU A 12 -15.55 22.60 6.95
C LEU A 12 -16.93 23.22 7.21
N LEU A 13 -17.50 23.05 8.40
CA LEU A 13 -18.80 23.62 8.74
C LEU A 13 -18.77 25.17 8.76
N LYS A 14 -17.67 25.76 9.26
CA LYS A 14 -17.49 27.23 9.28
C LYS A 14 -17.40 27.83 7.87
N THR A 15 -16.72 27.16 6.93
CA THR A 15 -16.57 27.67 5.55
C THR A 15 -17.89 27.86 4.81
N ILE A 16 -18.95 27.17 5.24
CA ILE A 16 -20.29 27.21 4.62
C ILE A 16 -21.35 27.86 5.53
N TYR A 17 -20.93 28.61 6.56
CA TYR A 17 -21.85 29.20 7.56
C TYR A 17 -22.89 30.16 6.96
N ASP A 18 -22.59 30.79 5.82
CA ASP A 18 -23.45 31.77 5.18
C ASP A 18 -24.75 31.19 4.58
N GLY A 19 -24.91 29.86 4.59
CA GLY A 19 -26.12 29.19 4.13
C GLY A 19 -26.19 28.99 2.61
N LYS A 20 -25.16 29.37 1.86
CA LYS A 20 -25.10 29.18 0.41
C LYS A 20 -24.72 27.74 0.04
N GLU A 21 -24.92 27.43 -1.24
CA GLU A 21 -24.51 26.17 -1.83
C GLU A 21 -23.07 26.25 -2.32
N TYR A 22 -22.28 25.23 -1.99
CA TYR A 22 -20.86 25.16 -2.34
C TYR A 22 -20.52 23.86 -3.04
N GLU A 23 -19.72 23.97 -4.09
CA GLU A 23 -19.06 22.80 -4.69
C GLU A 23 -18.03 22.24 -3.71
N PHE A 24 -18.18 20.95 -3.40
CA PHE A 24 -17.33 20.25 -2.45
C PHE A 24 -15.84 20.28 -2.85
N LYS A 25 -15.56 20.24 -4.17
CA LYS A 25 -14.19 20.33 -4.69
C LYS A 25 -13.52 21.65 -4.32
N LYS A 26 -14.25 22.78 -4.41
CA LYS A 26 -13.75 24.10 -4.02
C LYS A 26 -13.47 24.17 -2.52
N LEU A 27 -14.29 23.53 -1.70
CA LEU A 27 -14.08 23.50 -0.24
C LEU A 27 -12.82 22.73 0.16
N ILE A 28 -12.46 21.67 -0.56
CA ILE A 28 -11.19 20.97 -0.34
C ILE A 28 -10.02 21.94 -0.55
N GLU A 29 -10.04 22.75 -1.61
CA GLU A 29 -9.00 23.74 -1.89
C GLU A 29 -8.94 24.83 -0.80
N VAL A 30 -10.08 25.34 -0.37
CA VAL A 30 -10.17 26.34 0.72
C VAL A 30 -9.58 25.80 2.01
N LEU A 31 -9.94 24.56 2.40
CA LEU A 31 -9.41 23.92 3.60
C LEU A 31 -7.91 23.62 3.48
N ALA A 32 -7.42 23.24 2.30
CA ALA A 32 -5.98 23.03 2.10
C ALA A 32 -5.17 24.32 2.36
N VAL A 33 -5.72 25.47 1.95
CA VAL A 33 -5.12 26.80 2.21
C VAL A 33 -5.19 27.15 3.70
N GLU A 34 -6.35 26.93 4.35
CA GLU A 34 -6.54 27.21 5.78
C GLU A 34 -5.54 26.43 6.66
N PHE A 35 -5.32 25.16 6.32
CA PHE A 35 -4.37 24.28 7.02
C PHE A 35 -2.91 24.41 6.53
N LYS A 36 -2.65 25.32 5.59
CA LYS A 36 -1.30 25.63 5.07
C LYS A 36 -0.55 24.38 4.55
N LEU A 37 -1.27 23.50 3.85
CA LEU A 37 -0.66 22.30 3.27
C LEU A 37 0.33 22.66 2.17
N ASN A 38 1.49 22.01 2.18
CA ASN A 38 2.47 22.13 1.11
C ASN A 38 2.09 21.24 -0.09
N GLU A 39 2.82 21.35 -1.21
CA GLU A 39 2.51 20.58 -2.42
C GLU A 39 2.71 19.06 -2.24
N GLU A 40 3.64 18.62 -1.40
CA GLU A 40 3.83 17.20 -1.10
C GLU A 40 2.63 16.65 -0.32
N GLU A 41 2.18 17.36 0.71
CA GLU A 41 1.03 17.01 1.55
C GLU A 41 -0.30 17.01 0.77
N LYS A 42 -0.45 17.90 -0.22
CA LYS A 42 -1.62 17.90 -1.11
C LYS A 42 -1.65 16.70 -2.05
N ASN A 43 -0.47 16.24 -2.46
CA ASN A 43 -0.30 15.13 -3.40
C ASN A 43 -0.07 13.79 -2.68
N GLU A 44 -0.08 13.77 -1.35
CA GLU A 44 0.05 12.55 -0.56
C GLU A 44 -1.12 11.62 -0.86
N LEU A 45 -0.81 10.42 -1.37
CA LEU A 45 -1.77 9.37 -1.65
C LEU A 45 -2.03 8.56 -0.38
N LEU A 46 -3.22 7.98 -0.28
CA LEU A 46 -3.42 6.83 0.60
C LEU A 46 -2.38 5.74 0.23
N PRO A 47 -1.96 4.88 1.18
CA PRO A 47 -1.03 3.79 0.88
C PRO A 47 -1.49 2.88 -0.28
N SER A 48 -2.80 2.78 -0.51
CA SER A 48 -3.40 2.06 -1.64
C SER A 48 -3.14 2.70 -3.02
N GLY A 49 -2.68 3.95 -3.07
CA GLY A 49 -2.42 4.71 -4.29
C GLY A 49 -3.67 5.19 -5.05
N GLN A 50 -4.88 4.85 -4.58
CA GLN A 50 -6.12 5.08 -5.34
C GLN A 50 -6.72 6.48 -5.17
N ALA A 51 -6.44 7.16 -4.05
CA ALA A 51 -6.97 8.49 -3.75
C ALA A 51 -5.99 9.32 -2.93
N LEU A 52 -6.11 10.63 -3.06
CA LEU A 52 -5.36 11.60 -2.25
C LEU A 52 -5.87 11.59 -0.81
N LEU A 53 -4.93 11.56 0.15
CA LEU A 53 -5.20 11.44 1.58
C LEU A 53 -6.06 12.59 2.10
N PHE A 54 -5.67 13.84 1.81
CA PHE A 54 -6.39 15.01 2.33
C PHE A 54 -7.82 15.14 1.78
N PRO A 55 -8.08 15.09 0.45
CA PRO A 55 -9.44 15.04 -0.09
C PRO A 55 -10.29 13.90 0.49
N ASN A 56 -9.70 12.72 0.72
CA ASN A 56 -10.39 11.60 1.34
C ASN A 56 -10.86 11.95 2.78
N ARG A 57 -9.98 12.53 3.59
CA ARG A 57 -10.31 12.95 4.97
C ARG A 57 -11.36 14.06 5.02
N VAL A 58 -11.31 15.03 4.10
CA VAL A 58 -12.39 16.04 3.96
C VAL A 58 -13.71 15.35 3.55
N GLY A 59 -13.65 14.34 2.69
CA GLY A 59 -14.79 13.50 2.31
C GLY A 59 -15.47 12.82 3.50
N TRP A 60 -14.68 12.31 4.44
CA TRP A 60 -15.17 11.73 5.69
C TRP A 60 -15.75 12.76 6.65
N ALA A 61 -15.09 13.92 6.80
CA ALA A 61 -15.64 15.04 7.57
C ALA A 61 -17.04 15.42 7.07
N ARG A 62 -17.20 15.56 5.74
CA ARG A 62 -18.50 15.79 5.10
C ARG A 62 -19.50 14.67 5.42
N THR A 63 -19.10 13.41 5.27
CA THR A 63 -20.00 12.27 5.49
C THR A 63 -20.54 12.24 6.91
N TYR A 64 -19.69 12.47 7.91
CA TYR A 64 -20.08 12.45 9.31
C TYR A 64 -20.97 13.65 9.68
N LEU A 65 -20.64 14.85 9.19
CA LEU A 65 -21.50 16.02 9.36
C LEU A 65 -22.88 15.81 8.72
N LYS A 66 -22.93 15.19 7.54
CA LYS A 66 -24.20 14.86 6.85
C LYS A 66 -25.01 13.85 7.64
N LYS A 67 -24.38 12.78 8.14
CA LYS A 67 -25.05 11.75 8.95
C LYS A 67 -25.53 12.27 10.30
N ALA A 68 -24.91 13.32 10.83
CA ALA A 68 -25.37 14.03 12.02
C ALA A 68 -26.43 15.13 11.73
N GLY A 69 -26.77 15.36 10.46
CA GLY A 69 -27.76 16.36 10.03
C GLY A 69 -27.27 17.81 10.11
N LEU A 70 -25.95 18.04 10.24
CA LEU A 70 -25.37 19.39 10.31
C LEU A 70 -25.23 20.02 8.92
N ILE A 71 -25.13 19.19 7.88
CA ILE A 71 -25.11 19.61 6.48
C ILE A 71 -26.03 18.73 5.65
N GLU A 72 -26.46 19.27 4.50
CA GLU A 72 -27.20 18.57 3.47
C GLU A 72 -26.46 18.65 2.13
N SER A 73 -26.89 17.84 1.16
CA SER A 73 -26.30 17.78 -0.18
C SER A 73 -27.42 17.91 -1.21
N PRO A 74 -27.74 19.14 -1.64
CA PRO A 74 -28.90 19.42 -2.50
C PRO A 74 -28.69 18.98 -3.96
N GLY A 75 -27.45 18.70 -4.37
CA GLY A 75 -27.11 18.25 -5.72
C GLY A 75 -25.74 17.57 -5.79
N ARG A 76 -25.37 17.02 -6.96
CA ARG A 76 -24.11 16.28 -7.17
C ARG A 76 -22.90 17.15 -6.82
N GLY A 77 -22.15 16.72 -5.82
CA GLY A 77 -20.96 17.46 -5.37
C GLY A 77 -21.26 18.79 -4.68
N ILE A 78 -22.53 19.13 -4.41
CA ILE A 78 -22.92 20.36 -3.72
C ILE A 78 -23.21 20.05 -2.25
N ILE A 79 -22.77 20.95 -1.37
CA ILE A 79 -23.08 20.90 0.06
C ILE A 79 -23.66 22.23 0.54
N LYS A 80 -24.49 22.16 1.58
CA LYS A 80 -25.12 23.31 2.23
C LYS A 80 -25.29 23.05 3.72
N ILE A 81 -25.14 24.08 4.55
CA ILE A 81 -25.35 23.96 6.00
C ILE A 81 -26.85 23.95 6.35
N THR A 82 -27.24 23.13 7.32
CA THR A 82 -28.61 23.10 7.84
C THR A 82 -28.80 24.10 8.98
N GLU A 83 -30.05 24.35 9.40
CA GLU A 83 -30.32 25.15 10.61
C GLU A 83 -29.69 24.51 11.87
N ARG A 84 -29.61 23.18 11.94
CA ARG A 84 -28.89 22.47 13.01
C ARG A 84 -27.40 22.83 12.97
N GLY A 85 -26.77 22.78 11.80
CA GLY A 85 -25.36 23.17 11.63
C GLY A 85 -25.09 24.62 12.05
N LYS A 86 -25.97 25.55 11.68
CA LYS A 86 -25.87 26.96 12.12
C LYS A 86 -25.98 27.10 13.64
N ASN A 87 -26.89 26.38 14.28
CA ASN A 87 -27.04 26.40 15.73
C ASN A 87 -25.83 25.81 16.44
N THR A 88 -25.25 24.71 15.93
CA THR A 88 -23.99 24.16 16.43
C THR A 88 -22.85 25.19 16.40
N LEU A 89 -22.76 26.01 15.34
CA LEU A 89 -21.71 27.05 15.26
C LEU A 89 -21.89 28.18 16.28
N LYS A 90 -23.11 28.42 16.80
CA LYS A 90 -23.36 29.40 17.86
C LYS A 90 -22.86 28.94 19.24
N GLU A 91 -22.61 27.64 19.42
CA GLU A 91 -22.09 27.08 20.68
C GLU A 91 -20.61 27.41 20.92
N ASN A 92 -19.93 28.10 19.99
CA ASN A 92 -18.51 28.51 20.08
C ASN A 92 -17.56 27.36 20.45
N LEU A 93 -17.78 26.20 19.83
CA LEU A 93 -16.96 25.01 20.05
C LEU A 93 -15.54 25.22 19.51
N THR A 94 -14.57 24.66 20.22
CA THR A 94 -13.16 24.58 19.75
C THR A 94 -12.96 23.48 18.73
N GLU A 95 -13.78 22.43 18.76
CA GLU A 95 -13.76 21.30 17.82
C GLU A 95 -15.14 20.67 17.66
N ILE A 96 -15.38 20.04 16.51
CA ILE A 96 -16.48 19.10 16.30
C ILE A 96 -15.84 17.74 16.06
N ASN A 97 -16.13 16.78 16.93
CA ASN A 97 -15.57 15.44 16.88
C ASN A 97 -16.69 14.40 17.00
N VAL A 98 -16.32 13.12 16.90
CA VAL A 98 -17.27 12.00 17.04
C VAL A 98 -18.04 12.06 18.37
N LYS A 99 -17.38 12.45 19.46
CA LYS A 99 -18.02 12.56 20.79
C LYS A 99 -19.11 13.63 20.79
N TYR A 100 -18.91 14.76 20.09
CA TYR A 100 -19.92 15.79 19.93
C TYR A 100 -21.08 15.29 19.04
N LEU A 101 -20.77 14.67 17.89
CA LEU A 101 -21.79 14.17 16.96
C LEU A 101 -22.67 13.07 17.57
N SER A 102 -22.15 12.29 18.54
CA SER A 102 -22.91 11.29 19.29
C SER A 102 -24.04 11.86 20.16
N LYS A 103 -24.28 13.17 20.17
CA LYS A 103 -25.48 13.78 20.76
C LYS A 103 -26.71 13.69 19.84
N PHE A 104 -26.49 13.49 18.53
CA PHE A 104 -27.57 13.47 17.54
C PHE A 104 -28.07 12.04 17.31
N PRO A 105 -29.38 11.75 17.48
CA PRO A 105 -29.93 10.41 17.32
C PRO A 105 -29.61 9.75 15.97
N GLU A 106 -29.63 10.52 14.88
CA GLU A 106 -29.37 10.02 13.53
C GLU A 106 -27.90 9.56 13.36
N PHE A 107 -26.97 10.24 14.03
CA PHE A 107 -25.56 9.86 14.02
C PHE A 107 -25.30 8.62 14.89
N ILE A 108 -25.98 8.51 16.02
CA ILE A 108 -25.92 7.32 16.87
C ILE A 108 -26.46 6.10 16.10
N GLN A 109 -27.60 6.24 15.41
CA GLN A 109 -28.17 5.18 14.59
C GLN A 109 -27.21 4.72 13.49
N PHE A 110 -26.56 5.66 12.80
CA PHE A 110 -25.51 5.36 11.82
C PHE A 110 -24.34 4.56 12.42
N LYS A 111 -23.91 4.90 13.64
CA LYS A 111 -22.85 4.17 14.35
C LYS A 111 -23.28 2.80 14.87
N LEU A 112 -24.53 2.65 15.31
CA LEU A 112 -25.07 1.38 15.81
C LEU A 112 -25.29 0.38 14.67
N GLN A 113 -25.75 0.83 13.51
CA GLN A 113 -25.80 0.00 12.29
C GLN A 113 -24.42 -0.50 11.84
N SER A 114 -23.33 0.10 12.36
CA SER A 114 -21.95 -0.33 12.10
C SER A 114 -21.38 -1.23 13.21
N ARG A 115 -22.17 -1.58 14.25
CA ARG A 115 -21.76 -2.32 15.46
C ARG A 115 -22.54 -3.60 15.73
N ASP A 116 -23.59 -3.90 14.97
CA ASP A 116 -24.53 -4.99 15.30
C ASP A 116 -24.04 -6.42 15.00
N ASP A 117 -22.77 -6.62 14.64
CA ASP A 117 -22.15 -7.95 14.62
C ASP A 117 -21.09 -8.03 15.75
N ASP A 118 -21.35 -8.91 16.71
CA ASP A 118 -20.51 -9.33 17.86
C ASP A 118 -20.50 -8.45 19.13
N GLU A 119 -21.54 -8.61 19.95
CA GLU A 119 -21.60 -8.13 21.34
C GLU A 119 -20.86 -9.04 22.35
N SER A 120 -20.04 -9.99 21.90
CA SER A 120 -19.23 -10.82 22.79
C SER A 120 -17.80 -10.97 22.31
N GLN A 121 -16.90 -10.32 23.05
CA GLN A 121 -15.44 -10.31 22.93
C GLN A 121 -14.84 -9.18 22.08
N LEU A 122 -14.60 -8.03 22.70
CA LEU A 122 -13.55 -7.12 22.26
C LEU A 122 -12.71 -6.66 23.46
N PRO A 123 -11.37 -6.85 23.43
CA PRO A 123 -10.48 -6.05 24.24
C PRO A 123 -10.61 -4.60 23.77
N SER A 124 -10.97 -3.72 24.70
CA SER A 124 -10.80 -2.27 24.70
C SER A 124 -10.15 -1.66 23.44
N LEU A 125 -10.93 -1.39 22.38
CA LEU A 125 -10.52 -0.49 21.29
C LEU A 125 -10.55 0.97 21.78
N ASN A 126 -9.66 1.28 22.73
CA ASN A 126 -9.49 2.60 23.35
C ASN A 126 -8.14 3.22 22.96
N ASN A 127 -7.69 3.03 21.72
CA ASN A 127 -6.57 3.82 21.19
C ASN A 127 -7.11 5.11 20.57
N GLU A 128 -6.63 6.26 21.04
CA GLU A 128 -6.98 7.57 20.45
C GLU A 128 -6.57 7.66 18.97
N GLU A 129 -5.54 6.92 18.55
CA GLU A 129 -5.09 6.87 17.15
C GLU A 129 -6.14 6.26 16.21
N ASN A 130 -6.81 5.18 16.61
CA ASN A 130 -7.88 4.57 15.81
C ASN A 130 -9.08 5.51 15.62
N ARG A 131 -9.27 6.51 16.51
CA ARG A 131 -10.34 7.50 16.35
C ARG A 131 -9.99 8.55 15.27
N LYS A 132 -8.71 8.77 14.99
CA LYS A 132 -8.22 9.76 14.02
C LYS A 132 -8.18 9.24 12.59
N GLN A 133 -8.10 7.91 12.41
CA GLN A 133 -8.09 7.29 11.09
C GLN A 133 -9.49 7.11 10.52
N THR A 134 -9.59 7.20 9.19
CA THR A 134 -10.80 6.85 8.45
C THR A 134 -10.96 5.32 8.40
N PRO A 135 -12.17 4.77 8.18
CA PRO A 135 -12.36 3.33 8.01
C PRO A 135 -11.47 2.70 6.93
N GLU A 136 -11.25 3.37 5.79
CA GLU A 136 -10.34 2.88 4.75
C GLU A 136 -8.87 2.90 5.22
N GLU A 137 -8.45 3.93 5.97
CA GLU A 137 -7.10 3.96 6.57
C GLU A 137 -6.89 2.81 7.58
N LEU A 138 -7.94 2.44 8.33
CA LEU A 138 -7.91 1.30 9.25
C LEU A 138 -7.83 -0.04 8.51
N LEU A 139 -8.64 -0.22 7.47
CA LEU A 139 -8.58 -1.43 6.63
C LEU A 139 -7.22 -1.57 5.96
N GLU A 140 -6.68 -0.47 5.42
CA GLU A 140 -5.39 -0.46 4.75
C GLU A 140 -4.24 -0.78 5.71
N SER A 141 -4.19 -0.11 6.86
CA SER A 141 -3.16 -0.42 7.88
C SER A 141 -3.26 -1.86 8.38
N GLY A 142 -4.49 -2.38 8.55
CA GLY A 142 -4.72 -3.79 8.81
C GLY A 142 -4.17 -4.70 7.71
N TYR A 143 -4.44 -4.39 6.45
CA TYR A 143 -3.92 -5.13 5.30
C TYR A 143 -2.39 -5.12 5.23
N GLN A 144 -1.75 -3.95 5.40
CA GLN A 144 -0.29 -3.82 5.41
C GLN A 144 0.35 -4.63 6.55
N ASN A 145 -0.28 -4.65 7.72
CA ASN A 145 0.19 -5.47 8.85
C ASN A 145 0.08 -6.97 8.56
N ILE A 146 -1.04 -7.42 7.99
CA ILE A 146 -1.23 -8.82 7.58
C ILE A 146 -0.19 -9.19 6.52
N ARG A 147 -0.01 -8.33 5.52
CA ARG A 147 0.94 -8.54 4.44
C ARG A 147 2.38 -8.63 4.96
N LYS A 148 2.80 -7.70 5.82
CA LYS A 148 4.14 -7.73 6.43
C LYS A 148 4.37 -8.99 7.27
N SER A 149 3.38 -9.41 8.05
CA SER A 149 3.45 -10.67 8.79
C SER A 149 3.62 -11.88 7.86
N LEU A 150 2.94 -11.86 6.70
CA LEU A 150 3.08 -12.91 5.69
C LEU A 150 4.47 -12.88 5.03
N GLU A 151 5.02 -11.70 4.74
CA GLU A 151 6.39 -11.54 4.21
C GLU A 151 7.43 -12.16 5.16
N GLU A 152 7.32 -11.89 6.46
CA GLU A 152 8.19 -12.47 7.50
C GLU A 152 8.04 -14.00 7.57
N GLU A 153 6.82 -14.52 7.47
CA GLU A 153 6.56 -15.97 7.45
C GLU A 153 7.17 -16.64 6.22
N ILE A 154 6.97 -16.07 5.03
CA ILE A 154 7.56 -16.56 3.77
C ILE A 154 9.08 -16.59 3.90
N LEU A 155 9.69 -15.51 4.39
CA LEU A 155 11.14 -15.42 4.52
C LEU A 155 11.70 -16.49 5.48
N SER A 156 11.00 -16.72 6.60
CA SER A 156 11.34 -17.80 7.54
C SER A 156 11.27 -19.19 6.88
N LYS A 157 10.23 -19.44 6.08
CA LYS A 157 10.12 -20.70 5.31
C LYS A 157 11.24 -20.83 4.28
N LEU A 158 11.57 -19.77 3.53
CA LEU A 158 12.66 -19.79 2.54
C LEU A 158 14.03 -20.08 3.17
N LYS A 159 14.29 -19.61 4.39
CA LYS A 159 15.52 -19.93 5.12
C LYS A 159 15.60 -21.40 5.54
N SER A 160 14.45 -22.05 5.76
CA SER A 160 14.37 -23.46 6.20
C SER A 160 14.48 -24.50 5.08
N VAL A 161 14.30 -24.11 3.82
CA VAL A 161 14.38 -25.06 2.69
C VAL A 161 15.82 -25.36 2.28
N THR A 162 16.01 -26.41 1.47
CA THR A 162 17.32 -26.75 0.92
C THR A 162 17.78 -25.69 -0.10
N PRO A 163 19.11 -25.48 -0.26
CA PRO A 163 19.63 -24.55 -1.27
C PRO A 163 19.11 -24.81 -2.69
N SER A 164 19.10 -26.07 -3.12
CA SER A 164 18.59 -26.45 -4.44
C SER A 164 17.09 -26.21 -4.62
N PHE A 165 16.31 -26.27 -3.54
CA PHE A 165 14.89 -25.92 -3.61
C PHE A 165 14.71 -24.40 -3.65
N PHE A 166 15.53 -23.64 -2.93
CA PHE A 166 15.54 -22.18 -3.01
C PHE A 166 15.85 -21.68 -4.42
N GLU A 167 16.87 -22.23 -5.08
CA GLU A 167 17.20 -21.92 -6.49
C GLU A 167 15.98 -22.15 -7.41
N ARG A 168 15.24 -23.26 -7.20
CA ARG A 168 14.02 -23.56 -7.97
C ARG A 168 12.93 -22.53 -7.72
N ILE A 169 12.70 -22.11 -6.47
CA ILE A 169 11.72 -21.08 -6.12
C ILE A 169 12.07 -19.77 -6.82
N VAL A 170 13.34 -19.37 -6.80
CA VAL A 170 13.83 -18.17 -7.45
C VAL A 170 13.55 -18.19 -8.96
N VAL A 171 13.87 -19.30 -9.64
CA VAL A 171 13.57 -19.45 -11.06
C VAL A 171 12.05 -19.41 -11.32
N GLN A 172 11.25 -20.09 -10.51
CA GLN A 172 9.78 -20.06 -10.63
C GLN A 172 9.21 -18.66 -10.47
N LEU A 173 9.76 -17.86 -9.56
CA LEU A 173 9.36 -16.47 -9.36
C LEU A 173 9.63 -15.66 -10.63
N LEU A 174 10.85 -15.72 -11.16
CA LEU A 174 11.20 -14.98 -12.39
C LEU A 174 10.32 -15.39 -13.57
N VAL A 175 9.95 -16.66 -13.68
CA VAL A 175 9.00 -17.12 -14.70
C VAL A 175 7.61 -16.52 -14.51
N LYS A 176 7.10 -16.48 -13.28
CA LYS A 176 5.82 -15.83 -12.97
C LYS A 176 5.84 -14.32 -13.21
N MET A 177 7.00 -13.68 -13.06
CA MET A 177 7.21 -12.29 -13.45
C MET A 177 7.25 -12.08 -14.97
N GLY A 178 7.32 -13.15 -15.77
CA GLY A 178 7.29 -13.12 -17.23
C GLY A 178 8.63 -13.36 -17.92
N TYR A 179 9.70 -13.62 -17.18
CA TYR A 179 11.01 -13.97 -17.75
C TYR A 179 11.03 -15.44 -18.23
N GLY A 180 11.92 -15.77 -19.17
CA GLY A 180 12.21 -17.17 -19.52
C GLY A 180 11.37 -17.81 -20.62
N GLY A 181 10.49 -17.05 -21.28
CA GLY A 181 9.73 -17.56 -22.41
C GLY A 181 8.68 -18.61 -22.02
N SER A 182 8.86 -19.86 -22.44
CA SER A 182 7.96 -20.97 -22.09
C SER A 182 8.39 -21.65 -20.78
N ILE A 183 7.43 -22.17 -19.99
CA ILE A 183 7.72 -22.90 -18.73
C ILE A 183 8.71 -24.06 -18.94
N LYS A 184 8.72 -24.67 -20.12
CA LYS A 184 9.64 -25.76 -20.49
C LYS A 184 11.09 -25.27 -20.70
N ASP A 185 11.28 -24.03 -21.14
CA ASP A 185 12.62 -23.45 -21.32
C ASP A 185 13.21 -23.00 -19.99
N ALA A 186 12.38 -22.47 -19.08
CA ALA A 186 12.81 -22.12 -17.73
C ALA A 186 13.20 -23.34 -16.88
N GLY A 187 12.57 -24.51 -17.09
CA GLY A 187 12.99 -25.75 -16.44
C GLY A 187 14.41 -26.22 -16.83
N LYS A 188 14.93 -25.77 -17.97
CA LYS A 188 16.32 -26.01 -18.41
C LYS A 188 17.33 -25.01 -17.82
N ALA A 189 16.86 -23.95 -17.15
CA ALA A 189 17.70 -22.96 -16.47
C ALA A 189 18.35 -23.53 -15.21
N ILE A 190 17.71 -24.53 -14.58
CA ILE A 190 18.13 -25.15 -13.33
C ILE A 190 19.20 -26.20 -13.64
N GLY A 191 20.42 -26.00 -13.14
CA GLY A 191 21.44 -27.06 -13.10
C GLY A 191 22.39 -27.16 -14.31
N LYS A 192 22.52 -26.12 -15.14
CA LYS A 192 23.67 -25.97 -16.06
C LYS A 192 24.85 -25.28 -15.36
N SER A 193 25.12 -25.63 -14.11
CA SER A 193 26.17 -25.01 -13.31
C SER A 193 27.43 -25.86 -13.35
N GLY A 194 28.41 -25.41 -14.13
CA GLY A 194 29.80 -25.88 -14.10
C GLY A 194 30.78 -24.78 -13.65
N ASP A 195 30.30 -23.55 -13.44
CA ASP A 195 31.14 -22.38 -13.17
C ASP A 195 30.83 -21.74 -11.82
N GLU A 196 31.89 -21.14 -11.27
CA GLU A 196 32.14 -20.59 -9.94
C GLU A 196 31.17 -19.48 -9.46
N GLY A 197 29.87 -19.78 -9.38
CA GLY A 197 28.85 -18.88 -8.83
C GLY A 197 27.85 -18.37 -9.85
N ILE A 198 27.25 -19.27 -10.63
CA ILE A 198 26.00 -19.03 -11.38
C ILE A 198 25.08 -20.22 -11.10
N ASP A 199 23.89 -19.95 -10.56
CA ASP A 199 22.91 -20.99 -10.19
C ASP A 199 21.85 -21.22 -11.29
N GLY A 200 21.66 -20.25 -12.19
CA GLY A 200 20.74 -20.40 -13.31
C GLY A 200 20.90 -19.36 -14.42
N ILE A 201 20.32 -19.67 -15.59
CA ILE A 201 20.30 -18.77 -16.75
C ILE A 201 18.88 -18.71 -17.31
N ILE A 202 18.28 -17.52 -17.34
CA ILE A 202 16.93 -17.30 -17.85
C ILE A 202 16.96 -16.32 -19.03
N LYS A 203 16.07 -16.50 -20.01
CA LYS A 203 15.92 -15.53 -21.10
C LYS A 203 15.22 -14.27 -20.58
N GLU A 204 15.64 -13.10 -21.04
CA GLU A 204 14.95 -11.85 -20.69
C GLU A 204 13.53 -11.80 -21.28
N ASP A 205 13.38 -12.33 -22.49
CA ASP A 205 12.14 -12.26 -23.26
C ASP A 205 11.79 -13.61 -23.92
N LYS A 206 10.61 -13.69 -24.55
CA LYS A 206 10.12 -14.91 -25.21
C LYS A 206 10.94 -15.33 -26.43
N LEU A 207 11.49 -14.37 -27.18
CA LEU A 207 12.36 -14.59 -28.33
C LEU A 207 13.77 -15.01 -27.86
N GLY A 208 14.17 -14.57 -26.67
CA GLY A 208 15.46 -14.92 -26.06
C GLY A 208 16.62 -14.20 -26.72
N LEU A 209 16.42 -12.92 -27.04
CA LEU A 209 17.47 -12.08 -27.63
C LEU A 209 18.59 -11.80 -26.63
N ASP A 210 18.22 -11.74 -25.34
CA ASP A 210 19.14 -11.57 -24.22
C ASP A 210 18.93 -12.65 -23.15
N VAL A 211 19.99 -12.90 -22.39
CA VAL A 211 20.00 -13.82 -21.24
C VAL A 211 20.36 -13.08 -19.96
N ILE A 212 19.74 -13.51 -18.87
CA ILE A 212 19.94 -13.04 -17.52
C ILE A 212 20.51 -14.19 -16.71
N TYR A 213 21.64 -13.93 -16.06
CA TYR A 213 22.31 -14.89 -15.19
C TYR A 213 21.83 -14.68 -13.76
N ILE A 214 21.58 -15.77 -13.05
CA ILE A 214 20.96 -15.75 -11.73
C ILE A 214 21.93 -16.36 -10.72
N GLN A 215 22.12 -15.66 -9.60
CA GLN A 215 22.66 -16.23 -8.37
C GLN A 215 21.57 -16.20 -7.30
N ALA A 216 21.27 -17.34 -6.70
CA ALA A 216 20.29 -17.53 -5.65
C ALA A 216 20.98 -18.04 -4.38
N LYS A 217 21.21 -17.15 -3.42
CA LYS A 217 21.94 -17.46 -2.20
C LYS A 217 21.04 -17.51 -0.96
N ARG A 218 20.75 -18.71 -0.46
CA ARG A 218 20.15 -18.87 0.87
C ARG A 218 21.17 -18.49 1.94
N TRP A 219 20.89 -17.44 2.71
CA TRP A 219 21.87 -16.78 3.57
C TRP A 219 21.21 -16.22 4.84
N GLU A 220 21.93 -16.24 5.96
CA GLU A 220 21.45 -15.68 7.25
C GLU A 220 22.12 -14.35 7.60
N GLY A 221 23.40 -14.17 7.25
CA GLY A 221 24.16 -12.94 7.53
C GLY A 221 23.94 -11.87 6.46
N VAL A 222 24.63 -10.73 6.57
CA VAL A 222 24.59 -9.71 5.50
C VAL A 222 25.45 -10.18 4.33
N VAL A 223 24.95 -10.04 3.09
CA VAL A 223 25.73 -10.30 1.87
C VAL A 223 26.67 -9.12 1.62
N SER A 224 27.97 -9.40 1.64
CA SER A 224 29.03 -8.40 1.51
C SER A 224 29.60 -8.33 0.10
N ARG A 225 30.40 -7.29 -0.17
CA ARG A 225 31.02 -7.03 -1.47
C ARG A 225 31.79 -8.23 -2.07
N PRO A 226 32.56 -9.04 -1.33
CA PRO A 226 33.27 -10.20 -1.89
C PRO A 226 32.36 -11.21 -2.59
N GLU A 227 31.13 -11.39 -2.11
CA GLU A 227 30.17 -12.31 -2.73
C GLU A 227 29.66 -11.79 -4.07
N LEU A 228 29.44 -10.47 -4.17
CA LEU A 228 29.12 -9.85 -5.46
C LEU A 228 30.31 -9.82 -6.40
N GLN A 229 31.55 -9.66 -5.91
CA GLN A 229 32.76 -9.72 -6.74
C GLN A 229 32.92 -11.09 -7.41
N LYS A 230 32.67 -12.18 -6.68
CA LYS A 230 32.68 -13.54 -7.24
C LYS A 230 31.65 -13.67 -8.35
N PHE A 231 30.43 -13.20 -8.11
CA PHE A 231 29.37 -13.22 -9.12
C PHE A 231 29.73 -12.39 -10.37
N VAL A 232 30.22 -11.17 -10.19
CA VAL A 232 30.73 -10.32 -11.29
C VAL A 232 31.83 -11.02 -12.08
N GLY A 233 32.76 -11.70 -11.40
CA GLY A 233 33.81 -12.49 -12.04
C GLY A 233 33.25 -13.62 -12.91
N ALA A 234 32.27 -14.36 -12.39
CA ALA A 234 31.57 -15.41 -13.15
C ALA A 234 30.83 -14.84 -14.37
N LEU A 235 30.16 -13.69 -14.22
CA LEU A 235 29.51 -12.98 -15.33
C LEU A 235 30.52 -12.56 -16.41
N ALA A 236 31.68 -12.02 -16.02
CA ALA A 236 32.72 -11.61 -16.93
C ALA A 236 33.31 -12.80 -17.71
N GLY A 237 33.52 -13.95 -17.04
CA GLY A 237 33.95 -15.20 -17.69
C GLY A 237 32.97 -15.67 -18.77
N GLN A 238 31.67 -15.48 -18.52
CA GLN A 238 30.59 -15.82 -19.46
C GLN A 238 30.27 -14.70 -20.47
N ARG A 239 31.01 -13.57 -20.45
CA ARG A 239 30.75 -12.35 -21.25
C ARG A 239 29.30 -11.85 -21.10
N ALA A 240 28.72 -12.05 -19.93
CA ALA A 240 27.36 -11.68 -19.60
C ALA A 240 27.22 -10.18 -19.33
N LYS A 241 26.12 -9.58 -19.81
CA LYS A 241 25.82 -8.15 -19.62
C LYS A 241 24.81 -7.86 -18.52
N LYS A 242 24.04 -8.88 -18.09
CA LYS A 242 22.92 -8.77 -17.16
C LYS A 242 22.97 -9.91 -16.14
N GLY A 243 22.80 -9.57 -14.87
CA GLY A 243 22.73 -10.53 -13.79
C GLY A 243 21.72 -10.12 -12.71
N VAL A 244 21.17 -11.11 -12.02
CA VAL A 244 20.30 -10.90 -10.86
C VAL A 244 20.86 -11.72 -9.70
N PHE A 245 21.13 -11.05 -8.58
CA PHE A 245 21.56 -11.68 -7.34
C PHE A 245 20.42 -11.64 -6.34
N ILE A 246 19.96 -12.81 -5.91
CA ILE A 246 18.79 -13.01 -5.05
C ILE A 246 19.23 -13.70 -3.77
N THR A 247 18.79 -13.19 -2.62
CA THR A 247 19.18 -13.73 -1.31
C THR A 247 18.03 -13.70 -0.31
N THR A 248 18.07 -14.57 0.70
CA THR A 248 17.12 -14.55 1.84
C THR A 248 17.54 -13.58 2.95
N SER A 249 18.49 -12.69 2.69
CA SER A 249 19.05 -11.74 3.65
C SER A 249 19.26 -10.37 3.01
N ASN A 250 19.91 -9.46 3.70
CA ASN A 250 20.15 -8.09 3.26
C ASN A 250 21.54 -7.94 2.65
N PHE A 251 21.70 -6.94 1.78
CA PHE A 251 23.00 -6.53 1.24
C PHE A 251 23.65 -5.44 2.10
N SER A 252 24.97 -5.45 2.20
CA SER A 252 25.69 -4.32 2.82
C SER A 252 25.64 -3.10 1.90
N LYS A 253 25.72 -1.89 2.48
CA LYS A 253 25.81 -0.65 1.70
C LYS A 253 26.96 -0.68 0.68
N GLU A 254 28.08 -1.27 1.06
CA GLU A 254 29.24 -1.45 0.18
C GLU A 254 28.96 -2.38 -0.99
N ALA A 255 28.18 -3.44 -0.77
CA ALA A 255 27.78 -4.37 -1.83
C ALA A 255 26.84 -3.67 -2.85
N ILE A 256 25.86 -2.91 -2.35
CA ILE A 256 24.93 -2.14 -3.19
C ILE A 256 25.68 -1.10 -4.03
N THR A 257 26.55 -0.30 -3.39
CA THR A 257 27.37 0.70 -4.09
C THR A 257 28.29 0.06 -5.12
N TYR A 258 28.89 -1.09 -4.79
CA TYR A 258 29.74 -1.82 -5.72
C TYR A 258 28.97 -2.29 -6.96
N ALA A 259 27.78 -2.88 -6.79
CA ALA A 259 26.95 -3.32 -7.92
C ALA A 259 26.55 -2.16 -8.85
N ALA A 260 26.27 -0.98 -8.30
CA ALA A 260 25.88 0.21 -9.06
C ALA A 260 27.03 0.84 -9.89
N GLN A 261 28.29 0.55 -9.55
CA GLN A 261 29.47 1.09 -10.23
C GLN A 261 29.98 0.22 -11.38
N MET A 262 29.41 -0.96 -11.59
CA MET A 262 29.86 -1.89 -12.64
C MET A 262 29.22 -1.57 -13.99
N ASP A 263 29.96 -1.80 -15.07
CA ASP A 263 29.43 -1.68 -16.44
C ASP A 263 28.37 -2.76 -16.73
N THR A 264 28.48 -3.91 -16.08
CA THR A 264 27.49 -4.99 -16.12
C THR A 264 26.27 -4.64 -15.27
N LYS A 265 25.06 -4.74 -15.84
CA LYS A 265 23.82 -4.46 -15.10
C LYS A 265 23.51 -5.58 -14.12
N ILE A 266 23.58 -5.29 -12.83
CA ILE A 266 23.29 -6.25 -11.76
C ILE A 266 22.12 -5.74 -10.93
N VAL A 267 21.06 -6.54 -10.86
CA VAL A 267 19.91 -6.30 -9.97
C VAL A 267 20.11 -7.11 -8.70
N LEU A 268 19.94 -6.45 -7.55
CA LEU A 268 20.01 -7.08 -6.23
C LEU A 268 18.59 -7.20 -5.68
N ILE A 269 18.19 -8.41 -5.28
CA ILE A 269 16.90 -8.70 -4.64
C ILE A 269 17.19 -9.31 -3.28
N ASP A 270 16.83 -8.58 -2.22
CA ASP A 270 17.00 -9.03 -0.83
C ASP A 270 15.80 -9.87 -0.35
N GLY A 271 15.88 -10.33 0.90
CA GLY A 271 14.87 -11.22 1.47
C GLY A 271 13.48 -10.60 1.57
N GLU A 272 13.39 -9.31 1.90
CA GLU A 272 12.13 -8.58 2.02
C GLU A 272 11.49 -8.41 0.63
N GLN A 273 12.25 -7.92 -0.34
CA GLN A 273 11.77 -7.75 -1.71
C GLN A 273 11.39 -9.08 -2.36
N LEU A 274 12.15 -10.15 -2.07
CA LEU A 274 11.83 -11.50 -2.52
C LEU A 274 10.46 -11.96 -2.00
N ALA A 275 10.18 -11.77 -0.71
CA ALA A 275 8.92 -12.14 -0.11
C ALA A 275 7.74 -11.32 -0.69
N GLN A 276 7.93 -10.02 -0.89
CA GLN A 276 6.96 -9.15 -1.56
C GLN A 276 6.62 -9.66 -2.95
N TYR A 277 7.62 -9.97 -3.77
CA TYR A 277 7.39 -10.52 -5.11
C TYR A 277 6.71 -11.89 -5.07
N MET A 278 7.01 -12.74 -4.10
CA MET A 278 6.28 -14.01 -3.95
C MET A 278 4.78 -13.78 -3.70
N ILE A 279 4.42 -12.77 -2.90
CA ILE A 279 3.01 -12.40 -2.67
C ILE A 279 2.40 -11.83 -3.95
N ASP A 280 3.03 -10.83 -4.56
CA ASP A 280 2.48 -10.11 -5.72
C ASP A 280 2.26 -11.02 -6.94
N TYR A 281 3.18 -11.98 -7.15
CA TYR A 281 3.10 -12.94 -8.25
C TYR A 281 2.43 -14.27 -7.86
N ASN A 282 1.78 -14.32 -6.68
CA ASN A 282 1.04 -15.47 -6.18
C ASN A 282 1.86 -16.77 -6.23
N LEU A 283 3.09 -16.74 -5.70
CA LEU A 283 3.99 -17.89 -5.59
C LEU A 283 4.13 -18.31 -4.13
N GLY A 284 3.74 -19.55 -3.82
CA GLY A 284 3.82 -20.07 -2.44
C GLY A 284 2.76 -19.50 -1.50
N VAL A 285 1.79 -18.75 -2.01
CA VAL A 285 0.65 -18.17 -1.28
C VAL A 285 -0.66 -18.49 -1.98
N SER A 286 -1.77 -18.39 -1.24
CA SER A 286 -3.13 -18.58 -1.75
C SER A 286 -4.08 -17.54 -1.15
N VAL A 287 -5.07 -17.10 -1.91
CA VAL A 287 -6.11 -16.18 -1.43
C VAL A 287 -6.96 -16.90 -0.37
N GLN A 288 -6.98 -16.35 0.85
CA GLN A 288 -7.80 -16.88 1.94
C GLN A 288 -9.22 -16.30 1.92
N ASN A 289 -9.34 -14.98 1.73
CA ASN A 289 -10.61 -14.24 1.70
C ASN A 289 -10.53 -13.07 0.70
N THR A 290 -11.69 -12.61 0.22
CA THR A 290 -11.80 -11.43 -0.66
C THR A 290 -12.86 -10.49 -0.09
N TYR A 291 -12.49 -9.22 0.11
CA TYR A 291 -13.39 -8.15 0.54
C TYR A 291 -13.51 -7.11 -0.57
N GLU A 292 -14.74 -6.82 -1.02
CA GLU A 292 -14.99 -5.84 -2.07
C GLU A 292 -15.59 -4.55 -1.48
N ILE A 293 -14.94 -3.41 -1.71
CA ILE A 293 -15.48 -2.09 -1.37
C ILE A 293 -16.19 -1.53 -2.60
N LYS A 294 -17.50 -1.28 -2.48
CA LYS A 294 -18.31 -0.69 -3.56
C LYS A 294 -18.45 0.82 -3.35
N LYS A 295 -18.45 1.56 -4.45
CA LYS A 295 -18.75 3.01 -4.48
C LYS A 295 -20.03 3.22 -5.28
N ILE A 296 -20.80 4.24 -4.93
CA ILE A 296 -21.94 4.66 -5.73
C ILE A 296 -21.46 5.00 -7.14
N ASP A 297 -22.04 4.32 -8.13
CA ASP A 297 -21.99 4.75 -9.52
C ASP A 297 -22.92 5.94 -9.68
N SER A 298 -22.35 7.13 -9.80
CA SER A 298 -23.14 8.36 -9.81
C SER A 298 -23.94 8.51 -11.10
N ASP A 299 -23.44 7.94 -12.20
CA ASP A 299 -24.04 8.09 -13.52
C ASP A 299 -25.28 7.19 -13.66
N TYR A 300 -25.39 6.13 -12.87
CA TYR A 300 -26.59 5.29 -12.79
C TYR A 300 -27.82 6.00 -12.20
N PHE A 301 -27.62 7.00 -11.34
CA PHE A 301 -28.70 7.70 -10.63
C PHE A 301 -29.02 9.08 -11.23
N GLU A 302 -28.51 9.40 -12.42
CA GLU A 302 -28.92 10.59 -13.16
C GLU A 302 -30.15 10.26 -14.01
N GLU A 303 -31.24 10.99 -13.81
CA GLU A 303 -32.38 11.01 -14.74
C GLU A 303 -31.96 11.86 -15.96
N GLU A 304 -32.17 11.37 -17.19
CA GLU A 304 -31.90 12.11 -18.45
C GLU A 304 -32.63 13.46 -18.52
#